data_AF-A0A935XDW4-F1
#
_entry.id   AF-A0A935XDW4-F1
#
_cell.length_a   1.000
_cell.length_b   1.000
_cell.length_c   1.000
_cell.angle_alpha   90.00
_cell.angle_beta   90.00
_cell.angle_gamma   90.00
#
_symmetry.space_group_name_H-M   'P 1'
#
loop_
_entity.id
_entity.type
_entity.pdbx_description
1 polymer ?
#
loop_
_entity_poly.entity_id
_entity_poly.type
_entity_poly.pdbx_seq_one_letter_code
_entity_poly.pdbx_strand_id
1 'polypeptide(L)'
;VPLEGARIAFWGSGVEVTTTSTGAYRMQELPAGTYTMEARALGFLPQRHAIDIMEGNETVADLRLESFGTYLDTVKVTAKRVFASREMRDFEERRKRGFGTFLNEDEIEKRNPFFMADLLRMAPGVQVIPGQFGSRILMRGMGFSAFCYPAVFIDGMKVMNVDGDIDSFVNVQDIRAMEVYPRGGSVPVQFQTLDGCGSLVIWTGGRRAKYEPPKTKK
;
A
#
# COMPACT_ATOMS: atom_id res chain seq x y z
N VAL A 1 19.40 -12.64 5.33
CA VAL A 1 18.76 -13.78 6.05
C VAL A 1 17.83 -14.45 5.05
N PRO A 2 17.76 -15.79 4.97
CA PRO A 2 16.78 -16.47 4.12
C PRO A 2 15.36 -16.06 4.50
N LEU A 3 14.50 -15.87 3.50
CA LEU A 3 13.12 -15.42 3.69
C LEU A 3 12.17 -16.56 3.35
N GLU A 4 11.48 -17.09 4.36
CA GLU A 4 10.42 -18.08 4.19
C GLU A 4 9.10 -17.41 3.80
N GLY A 5 8.31 -18.05 2.95
CA GLY A 5 6.97 -17.56 2.61
C GLY A 5 6.95 -16.37 1.66
N ALA A 6 8.09 -15.99 1.06
CA ALA A 6 8.15 -14.99 0.02
C ALA A 6 7.52 -15.55 -1.26
N ARG A 7 6.59 -14.81 -1.85
CA ARG A 7 5.97 -15.15 -3.13
C ARG A 7 6.86 -14.66 -4.27
N ILE A 8 7.19 -15.56 -5.17
CA ILE A 8 7.91 -15.30 -6.41
C ILE A 8 6.94 -15.47 -7.56
N ALA A 9 6.66 -14.39 -8.29
CA ALA A 9 5.78 -14.39 -9.45
C ALA A 9 6.58 -14.22 -10.74
N PHE A 10 6.27 -15.00 -11.77
CA PHE A 10 6.85 -14.88 -13.10
C PHE A 10 5.82 -14.23 -14.03
N TRP A 11 5.97 -12.93 -14.21
CA TRP A 11 5.05 -12.13 -15.03
C TRP A 11 5.22 -12.52 -16.51
N GLY A 12 4.10 -12.78 -17.18
CA GLY A 12 4.06 -13.29 -18.56
C GLY A 12 3.76 -14.79 -18.65
N SER A 13 4.03 -15.59 -17.62
CA SER A 13 3.57 -16.98 -17.52
C SER A 13 2.34 -17.14 -16.61
N GLY A 14 2.11 -16.19 -15.70
CA GLY A 14 1.03 -16.27 -14.71
C GLY A 14 1.29 -17.28 -13.59
N VAL A 15 2.53 -17.78 -13.47
CA VAL A 15 2.89 -18.78 -12.47
C VAL A 15 3.55 -18.12 -11.27
N GLU A 16 3.22 -18.64 -10.08
CA GLU A 16 3.77 -18.19 -8.80
C GLU A 16 4.29 -19.38 -7.98
N VAL A 17 5.35 -19.16 -7.23
CA VAL A 17 5.92 -20.11 -6.26
C VAL A 17 6.22 -19.40 -4.95
N THR A 18 6.32 -20.15 -3.85
CA THR A 18 6.65 -19.61 -2.52
C THR A 18 8.00 -20.16 -2.06
N THR A 19 8.82 -19.32 -1.41
CA THR A 19 10.09 -19.73 -0.84
C THR A 19 9.91 -20.62 0.40
N THR A 20 10.80 -21.59 0.56
CA THR A 20 10.86 -22.50 1.72
C THR A 20 11.49 -21.82 2.94
N SER A 21 11.56 -22.52 4.06
CA SER A 21 12.24 -22.09 5.29
C SER A 21 13.73 -21.75 5.11
N THR A 22 14.36 -22.25 4.04
CA THR A 22 15.75 -21.92 3.67
C THR A 22 15.85 -20.74 2.71
N GLY A 23 14.74 -20.09 2.35
CA GLY A 23 14.67 -19.02 1.36
C GLY A 23 14.77 -19.50 -0.09
N ALA A 24 14.86 -20.82 -0.31
CA ALA A 24 14.95 -21.40 -1.64
C ALA A 24 13.58 -21.46 -2.29
N TYR A 25 13.54 -21.30 -3.61
CA TYR A 25 12.37 -21.56 -4.43
C TYR A 25 12.80 -22.40 -5.64
N ARG A 26 11.85 -23.15 -6.20
CA ARG A 26 12.07 -23.90 -7.43
C ARG A 26 10.84 -23.81 -8.28
N MET A 27 11.01 -23.38 -9.52
CA MET A 27 9.97 -23.35 -10.52
C MET A 27 10.30 -24.37 -11.61
N GLN A 28 9.34 -25.23 -11.94
CA GLN A 28 9.46 -26.22 -13.01
C GLN A 28 8.52 -25.80 -14.15
N GLU A 29 8.92 -26.06 -15.40
CA GLU A 29 8.06 -25.85 -16.58
C GLU A 29 7.79 -24.37 -16.95
N LEU A 30 8.75 -23.46 -16.73
CA LEU A 30 8.72 -22.17 -17.44
C LEU A 30 9.20 -22.39 -18.89
N PRO A 31 8.40 -22.05 -19.91
CA PRO A 31 8.85 -22.04 -21.29
C PRO A 31 10.09 -21.16 -21.48
N ALA A 32 10.87 -21.41 -22.52
CA ALA A 32 11.97 -20.52 -22.87
C ALA A 32 11.43 -19.13 -23.23
N GLY A 33 12.03 -18.09 -22.67
CA GLY A 33 11.58 -16.71 -22.82
C GLY A 33 12.10 -15.79 -21.73
N THR A 34 11.89 -14.49 -21.94
CA THR A 34 12.21 -13.46 -20.95
C THR A 34 11.00 -13.23 -20.06
N TYR A 35 11.21 -13.33 -18.74
CA TYR A 35 10.18 -13.09 -17.73
C TYR A 35 10.60 -11.96 -16.81
N THR A 36 9.62 -11.23 -16.29
CA THR A 36 9.86 -10.38 -15.11
C THR A 36 9.55 -11.21 -13.87
N MET A 37 10.59 -11.53 -13.11
CA MET A 37 10.47 -12.19 -11.83
C MET A 37 10.26 -11.13 -10.75
N GLU A 38 9.20 -11.27 -9.97
CA GLU A 38 8.86 -10.38 -8.85
C GLU A 38 8.84 -11.16 -7.55
N ALA A 39 9.63 -10.71 -6.57
CA ALA A 39 9.65 -11.27 -5.23
C ALA A 39 8.91 -10.35 -4.26
N ARG A 40 7.95 -10.90 -3.52
CA ARG A 40 7.13 -10.21 -2.52
C ARG A 40 7.15 -10.97 -1.20
N ALA A 41 7.46 -10.27 -0.12
CA ALA A 41 7.40 -10.81 1.23
C ALA A 41 6.83 -9.76 2.19
N LEU A 42 6.13 -10.19 3.23
CA LEU A 42 5.58 -9.28 4.23
C LEU A 42 6.71 -8.57 4.98
N GLY A 43 6.63 -7.24 5.06
CA GLY A 43 7.66 -6.42 5.71
C GLY A 43 8.90 -6.18 4.87
N PHE A 44 8.84 -6.38 3.55
CA PHE A 44 9.92 -6.10 2.61
C PHE A 44 9.42 -5.32 1.39
N LEU A 45 10.29 -4.49 0.81
CA LEU A 45 10.03 -3.86 -0.47
C LEU A 45 10.02 -4.91 -1.58
N PRO A 46 9.04 -4.89 -2.51
CA PRO A 46 9.02 -5.83 -3.62
C PRO A 46 10.21 -5.56 -4.55
N GLN A 47 10.90 -6.62 -4.95
CA GLN A 47 12.00 -6.53 -5.91
C GLN A 47 11.60 -7.20 -7.23
N ARG A 48 11.88 -6.52 -8.34
CA ARG A 48 11.66 -7.04 -9.69
C ARG A 48 12.98 -7.21 -10.42
N HIS A 49 13.12 -8.31 -11.16
CA HIS A 49 14.29 -8.61 -11.97
C HIS A 49 13.88 -9.27 -13.27
N ALA A 50 14.48 -8.86 -14.39
CA ALA A 50 14.30 -9.55 -15.66
C ALA A 50 15.18 -10.82 -15.65
N ILE A 51 14.61 -11.95 -16.05
CA ILE A 51 15.34 -13.21 -16.21
C ILE A 51 15.09 -13.79 -17.58
N ASP A 52 16.13 -14.38 -18.17
CA ASP A 52 16.04 -15.11 -19.42
C ASP A 52 16.10 -16.62 -19.13
N ILE A 53 15.04 -17.32 -19.52
CA ILE A 53 14.95 -18.78 -19.43
C ILE A 53 15.33 -19.36 -20.78
N MET A 54 16.39 -20.15 -20.82
CA MET A 54 16.83 -20.88 -22.00
C MET A 54 16.43 -22.35 -21.91
N GLU A 55 15.98 -22.93 -23.01
CA GLU A 55 15.55 -24.33 -23.06
C GLU A 55 16.69 -25.27 -22.66
N GLY A 56 16.41 -26.21 -21.75
CA GLY A 56 17.37 -27.21 -21.28
C GLY A 56 18.42 -26.74 -20.27
N ASN A 57 18.44 -25.46 -19.90
CA ASN A 57 19.37 -24.91 -18.91
C ASN A 57 18.66 -24.55 -17.60
N GLU A 58 19.32 -24.81 -16.46
CA GLU A 58 18.88 -24.32 -15.16
C GLU A 58 19.30 -22.85 -15.00
N THR A 59 18.32 -21.94 -14.93
CA THR A 59 18.56 -20.53 -14.61
C THR A 59 18.51 -20.32 -13.10
N VAL A 60 19.61 -19.85 -12.52
CA VAL A 60 19.71 -19.49 -11.10
C VAL A 60 19.65 -17.97 -10.97
N ALA A 61 18.75 -17.45 -10.13
CA ALA A 61 18.63 -16.03 -9.86
C ALA A 61 18.48 -15.81 -8.35
N ASP A 62 19.31 -14.92 -7.80
CA ASP A 62 19.23 -14.52 -6.40
C ASP A 62 18.54 -13.16 -6.28
N LEU A 63 17.53 -13.07 -5.43
CA LEU A 63 16.85 -11.82 -5.09
C LEU A 63 17.20 -11.42 -3.66
N ARG A 64 17.47 -10.14 -3.45
CA ARG A 64 17.66 -9.55 -2.12
C ARG A 64 16.56 -8.55 -1.88
N LEU A 65 15.66 -8.90 -0.98
CA LEU A 65 14.61 -8.00 -0.55
C LEU A 65 15.11 -7.09 0.57
N GLU A 66 14.83 -5.79 0.44
CA GLU A 66 15.12 -4.82 1.48
C GLU A 66 13.99 -4.82 2.51
N SER A 67 14.32 -5.00 3.78
CA SER A 67 13.32 -4.99 4.86
C SER A 67 12.75 -3.60 5.05
N PHE A 68 11.43 -3.50 5.12
CA PHE A 68 10.70 -2.31 5.57
C PHE A 68 11.13 -1.87 6.99
N GLY A 69 11.60 -2.83 7.80
CA GLY A 69 12.00 -2.66 9.20
C GLY A 69 13.30 -1.88 9.48
N THR A 70 14.07 -1.46 8.48
CA THR A 70 15.13 -0.45 8.71
C THR A 70 14.59 0.98 8.80
N TYR A 71 13.31 1.20 8.48
CA TYR A 71 12.63 2.49 8.69
C TYR A 71 11.58 2.50 9.80
N LEU A 72 11.15 1.33 10.30
CA LEU A 72 10.16 1.23 11.36
C LEU A 72 10.52 0.09 12.32
N ASP A 73 11.20 0.47 13.40
CA ASP A 73 11.48 -0.43 14.50
C ASP A 73 10.15 -0.73 15.24
N THR A 74 9.64 -1.93 15.00
CA THR A 74 8.73 -2.71 15.85
C THR A 74 7.57 -1.97 16.55
N VAL A 75 6.41 -1.85 15.89
CA VAL A 75 5.12 -1.63 16.57
C VAL A 75 4.46 -2.98 16.87
N LYS A 76 4.98 -3.69 17.87
CA LYS A 76 4.18 -4.69 18.62
C LYS A 76 3.27 -3.91 19.58
N VAL A 77 2.11 -3.45 19.12
CA VAL A 77 1.15 -2.81 20.04
C VAL A 77 -0.15 -3.59 20.07
N THR A 78 -0.37 -4.20 21.24
CA THR A 78 -1.64 -4.77 21.70
C THR A 78 -2.82 -3.86 21.33
N ALA A 79 -3.70 -4.38 20.48
CA ALA A 79 -4.75 -3.68 19.73
C ALA A 79 -5.81 -2.89 20.55
N LYS A 80 -5.67 -2.76 21.87
CA LYS A 80 -6.57 -1.95 22.70
C LYS A 80 -6.09 -0.52 22.98
N ARG A 81 -4.78 -0.23 22.90
CA ARG A 81 -4.26 1.15 23.12
C ARG A 81 -4.21 2.01 21.86
N VAL A 82 -4.20 1.40 20.68
CA VAL A 82 -4.04 2.10 19.38
C VAL A 82 -5.23 3.01 19.05
N PHE A 83 -6.44 2.69 19.50
CA PHE A 83 -7.61 3.57 19.30
C PHE A 83 -7.56 4.88 20.09
N ALA A 84 -6.67 4.97 21.08
CA ALA A 84 -6.39 6.19 21.83
C ALA A 84 -5.00 6.75 21.47
N SER A 85 -4.44 6.38 20.31
CA SER A 85 -3.21 7.00 19.84
C SER A 85 -3.46 8.50 19.59
N ARG A 86 -2.42 9.29 19.79
CA ARG A 86 -2.50 10.74 19.61
C ARG A 86 -2.91 11.09 18.18
N GLU A 87 -2.43 10.31 17.23
CA GLU A 87 -2.63 10.45 15.80
C GLU A 87 -4.11 10.28 15.41
N MET A 88 -4.80 9.28 15.98
CA MET A 88 -6.22 9.06 15.73
C MET A 88 -7.11 10.12 16.38
N ARG A 89 -6.70 10.68 17.53
CA ARG A 89 -7.38 11.84 18.12
C ARG A 89 -7.24 13.05 17.21
N ASP A 90 -6.04 13.32 16.72
CA ASP A 90 -5.77 14.43 15.82
C ASP A 90 -6.50 14.25 14.47
N PHE A 91 -6.64 13.01 13.98
CA PHE A 91 -7.48 12.67 12.82
C PHE A 91 -8.94 13.07 13.04
N GLU A 92 -9.55 12.66 14.17
CA GLU A 92 -10.95 13.00 14.46
C GLU A 92 -11.15 14.51 14.63
N GLU A 93 -10.17 15.23 15.19
CA GLU A 93 -10.22 16.69 15.22
C GLU A 93 -10.20 17.30 13.82
N ARG A 94 -9.32 16.83 12.93
CA ARG A 94 -9.27 17.29 11.53
C ARG A 94 -10.56 16.95 10.77
N ARG A 95 -11.10 15.76 10.99
CA ARG A 95 -12.37 15.32 10.41
C ARG A 95 -13.52 16.23 10.82
N LYS A 96 -13.60 16.61 12.10
CA LYS A 96 -14.62 17.55 12.61
C LYS A 96 -14.49 18.95 12.01
N ARG A 97 -13.28 19.39 11.67
CA ARG A 97 -13.05 20.69 11.00
C ARG A 97 -13.47 20.68 9.52
N GLY A 98 -13.45 19.52 8.87
CA GLY A 98 -14.09 19.31 7.56
C GLY A 98 -13.33 19.80 6.33
N PHE A 99 -12.04 20.14 6.45
CA PHE A 99 -11.23 20.66 5.34
C PHE A 99 -10.66 19.57 4.40
N GLY A 100 -11.45 18.55 4.06
CA GLY A 100 -11.01 17.43 3.23
C GLY A 100 -12.05 16.31 3.18
N THR A 101 -11.70 15.19 2.55
CA THR A 101 -12.50 13.96 2.62
C THR A 101 -11.85 13.01 3.60
N PHE A 102 -12.65 12.45 4.50
CA PHE A 102 -12.18 11.57 5.56
C PHE A 102 -12.88 10.23 5.42
N LEU A 103 -12.12 9.16 5.59
CA LEU A 103 -12.64 7.81 5.68
C LEU A 103 -12.17 7.24 7.01
N ASN A 104 -13.09 6.94 7.91
CA ASN A 104 -12.79 6.25 9.16
C ASN A 104 -12.94 4.72 9.00
N GLU A 105 -12.63 3.97 10.06
CA GLU A 105 -12.63 2.51 10.04
C GLU A 105 -14.00 1.96 9.66
N ASP A 106 -15.07 2.47 10.27
CA ASP A 106 -16.44 2.02 9.99
C ASP A 106 -16.86 2.30 8.53
N GLU A 107 -16.43 3.42 7.94
CA GLU A 107 -16.70 3.78 6.55
C GLU A 107 -15.93 2.89 5.57
N ILE A 108 -14.68 2.56 5.88
CA ILE A 108 -13.84 1.67 5.08
C ILE A 108 -14.39 0.24 5.13
N GLU A 109 -14.75 -0.25 6.32
CA GLU A 109 -15.32 -1.59 6.49
C GLU A 109 -16.64 -1.75 5.74
N LYS A 110 -17.53 -0.75 5.80
CA LYS A 110 -18.80 -0.76 5.05
C LYS A 110 -18.60 -0.82 3.54
N ARG A 111 -17.52 -0.22 3.03
CA ARG A 111 -17.18 -0.25 1.59
C ARG A 111 -16.58 -1.58 1.16
N ASN A 112 -16.00 -2.35 2.10
CA ASN A 112 -15.33 -3.62 1.85
C ASN A 112 -14.43 -3.62 0.60
N PRO A 113 -13.45 -2.69 0.53
CA PRO A 113 -12.62 -2.52 -0.66
C PRO A 113 -11.67 -3.71 -0.85
N PHE A 114 -11.47 -4.10 -2.12
CA PHE A 114 -10.42 -5.07 -2.50
C PHE A 114 -9.09 -4.38 -2.78
N PHE A 115 -9.11 -3.15 -3.29
CA PHE A 115 -7.94 -2.32 -3.56
C PHE A 115 -8.05 -0.95 -2.86
N MET A 116 -6.92 -0.31 -2.55
CA MET A 116 -6.95 1.03 -1.91
C MET A 116 -7.58 2.06 -2.85
N ALA A 117 -7.27 1.95 -4.15
CA ALA A 117 -7.81 2.83 -5.17
C ALA A 117 -9.35 2.92 -5.14
N ASP A 118 -10.05 1.85 -4.73
CA ASP A 118 -11.52 1.83 -4.65
C ASP A 118 -12.06 2.77 -3.56
N LEU A 119 -11.30 3.00 -2.49
CA LEU A 119 -11.64 3.98 -1.46
C LEU A 119 -11.59 5.42 -2.02
N LEU A 120 -10.70 5.65 -2.99
CA LEU A 120 -10.41 6.96 -3.57
C LEU A 120 -11.27 7.31 -4.79
N ARG A 121 -11.87 6.32 -5.48
CA ARG A 121 -12.75 6.56 -6.65
C ARG A 121 -13.90 7.51 -6.37
N MET A 122 -14.41 7.53 -5.13
CA MET A 122 -15.53 8.36 -4.70
C MET A 122 -15.08 9.65 -4.00
N ALA A 123 -13.77 9.90 -3.86
CA ALA A 123 -13.25 11.08 -3.18
C ALA A 123 -13.31 12.32 -4.10
N PRO A 124 -13.98 13.41 -3.70
CA PRO A 124 -14.01 14.64 -4.47
C PRO A 124 -12.63 15.18 -4.82
N GLY A 125 -12.43 15.55 -6.09
CA GLY A 125 -11.16 16.11 -6.57
C GLY A 125 -10.04 15.09 -6.79
N VAL A 126 -10.33 13.80 -6.65
CA VAL A 126 -9.42 12.70 -6.98
C VAL A 126 -9.81 12.05 -8.30
N GLN A 127 -8.82 11.78 -9.13
CA GLN A 127 -8.95 10.96 -10.33
C GLN A 127 -8.12 9.69 -10.16
N VAL A 128 -8.79 8.56 -10.28
CA VAL A 128 -8.14 7.25 -10.31
C VAL A 128 -8.06 6.82 -11.77
N ILE A 129 -6.85 6.78 -12.32
CA ILE A 129 -6.62 6.30 -13.69
C ILE A 129 -5.90 4.96 -13.68
N PRO A 130 -6.18 4.07 -14.64
CA PRO A 130 -5.39 2.87 -14.83
C PRO A 130 -3.91 3.22 -15.01
N GLY A 131 -3.06 2.59 -14.21
CA GLY A 131 -1.61 2.64 -14.32
C GLY A 131 -1.07 1.42 -15.07
N GLN A 132 0.23 1.45 -15.37
CA GLN A 132 0.92 0.29 -15.95
C GLN A 132 1.02 -0.88 -14.94
N PHE A 133 0.99 -0.58 -13.63
CA PHE A 133 1.18 -1.57 -12.55
C PHE A 133 0.13 -1.51 -11.43
N GLY A 134 -1.02 -0.87 -11.65
CA GLY A 134 -2.03 -0.68 -10.63
C GLY A 134 -2.91 0.52 -10.93
N SER A 135 -3.28 1.28 -9.91
CA SER A 135 -4.00 2.54 -10.09
C SER A 135 -3.11 3.74 -9.80
N ARG A 136 -3.18 4.76 -10.65
CA ARG A 136 -2.54 6.05 -10.40
C ARG A 136 -3.57 7.04 -9.87
N ILE A 137 -3.16 7.78 -8.85
CA ILE A 137 -3.99 8.81 -8.22
C ILE A 137 -3.51 10.16 -8.72
N LEU A 138 -4.39 10.88 -9.40
CA LEU A 138 -4.16 12.24 -9.86
C LEU A 138 -5.09 13.21 -9.12
N MET A 139 -4.56 14.38 -8.82
CA MET A 139 -5.34 15.52 -8.34
C MET A 139 -5.14 16.69 -9.29
N ARG A 140 -5.95 17.74 -9.10
CA ARG A 140 -5.86 18.95 -9.91
C ARG A 140 -4.55 19.68 -9.60
N GLY A 141 -3.74 19.90 -10.62
CA GLY A 141 -2.51 20.68 -10.50
C GLY A 141 -2.76 22.18 -10.42
N MET A 142 -1.71 22.91 -10.04
CA MET A 142 -1.66 24.38 -10.09
C MET A 142 -0.80 24.84 -11.27
N GLY A 143 -1.08 26.03 -11.79
CA GLY A 143 -0.29 26.62 -12.87
C GLY A 143 -0.47 25.90 -14.22
N PHE A 144 0.65 25.52 -14.85
CA PHE A 144 0.68 24.96 -16.21
C PHE A 144 0.34 23.46 -16.28
N SER A 145 0.35 22.75 -15.15
CA SER A 145 0.01 21.33 -15.10
C SER A 145 -1.46 21.15 -14.69
N ALA A 146 -2.28 20.60 -15.59
CA ALA A 146 -3.69 20.34 -15.32
C ALA A 146 -3.89 19.30 -14.20
N PHE A 147 -2.96 18.34 -14.10
CA PHE A 147 -2.98 17.25 -13.13
C PHE A 147 -1.60 17.01 -12.53
N CYS A 148 -1.55 16.42 -11.35
CA CYS A 148 -0.32 16.09 -10.62
C CYS A 148 -0.55 14.89 -9.69
N TYR A 149 0.53 14.32 -9.16
CA TYR A 149 0.48 13.27 -8.14
C TYR A 149 0.46 13.89 -6.74
N PRO A 150 -0.47 13.49 -5.86
CA PRO A 150 -0.49 14.00 -4.50
C PRO A 150 0.71 13.50 -3.70
N ALA A 151 1.09 14.27 -2.68
CA ALA A 151 2.00 13.78 -1.65
C ALA A 151 1.31 12.68 -0.84
N VAL A 152 1.97 11.55 -0.66
CA VAL A 152 1.43 10.42 0.13
C VAL A 152 2.14 10.37 1.48
N PHE A 153 1.36 10.27 2.55
CA PHE A 153 1.82 10.12 3.92
C PHE A 153 1.25 8.83 4.51
N ILE A 154 2.09 8.05 5.18
CA ILE A 154 1.69 6.85 5.91
C ILE A 154 2.12 7.04 7.36
N ASP A 155 1.17 6.98 8.29
CA ASP A 155 1.39 7.17 9.72
C ASP A 155 2.18 8.45 10.06
N GLY A 156 1.93 9.51 9.28
CA GLY A 156 2.55 10.82 9.41
C GLY A 156 3.89 10.99 8.68
N MET A 157 4.45 9.93 8.10
CA MET A 157 5.69 9.99 7.34
C MET A 157 5.42 10.13 5.84
N LYS A 158 6.11 11.06 5.18
CA LYS A 158 6.02 11.23 3.72
C LYS A 158 6.71 10.07 3.01
N VAL A 159 6.02 9.42 2.08
CA VAL A 159 6.61 8.38 1.24
C VAL A 159 6.89 8.90 -0.17
N MET A 160 7.95 8.39 -0.78
CA MET A 160 8.32 8.72 -2.15
C MET A 160 7.59 7.78 -3.11
N ASN A 161 6.48 8.25 -3.67
CA ASN A 161 5.70 7.50 -4.66
C ASN A 161 6.21 7.81 -6.08
N VAL A 162 7.33 7.20 -6.46
CA VAL A 162 8.06 7.51 -7.71
C VAL A 162 7.28 7.06 -8.96
N ASP A 163 6.54 5.95 -8.86
CA ASP A 163 5.83 5.35 -10.01
C ASP A 163 4.31 5.65 -10.04
N GLY A 164 3.79 6.29 -8.99
CA GLY A 164 2.37 6.58 -8.80
C GLY A 164 1.53 5.37 -8.37
N ASP A 165 2.12 4.19 -8.17
CA ASP A 165 1.45 2.96 -7.79
C ASP A 165 1.27 2.85 -6.27
N ILE A 166 0.11 3.31 -5.82
CA ILE A 166 -0.17 3.48 -4.40
C ILE A 166 -0.53 2.15 -3.70
N ASP A 167 -1.04 1.17 -4.45
CA ASP A 167 -1.44 -0.15 -3.94
C ASP A 167 -0.22 -1.01 -3.53
N SER A 168 1.00 -0.60 -3.93
CA SER A 168 2.26 -1.27 -3.60
C SER A 168 2.78 -0.97 -2.18
N PHE A 169 2.33 0.13 -1.56
CA PHE A 169 2.88 0.61 -0.28
C PHE A 169 2.08 0.21 0.96
N VAL A 170 0.76 0.08 0.83
CA VAL A 170 -0.13 -0.24 1.95
C VAL A 170 -1.17 -1.25 1.51
N ASN A 171 -1.24 -2.39 2.24
CA ASN A 171 -2.34 -3.31 2.05
C ASN A 171 -3.64 -2.64 2.50
N VAL A 172 -4.66 -2.67 1.65
CA VAL A 172 -5.97 -2.08 1.98
C VAL A 172 -6.46 -2.58 3.34
N GLN A 173 -6.18 -3.85 3.68
CA GLN A 173 -6.58 -4.51 4.93
C GLN A 173 -5.93 -3.95 6.20
N ASP A 174 -4.87 -3.16 6.08
CA ASP A 174 -4.19 -2.54 7.23
C ASP A 174 -4.61 -1.07 7.41
N ILE A 175 -5.37 -0.52 6.46
CA ILE A 175 -5.88 0.85 6.53
C ILE A 175 -7.01 0.91 7.55
N ARG A 176 -6.86 1.82 8.53
CA ARG A 176 -7.91 2.18 9.49
C ARG A 176 -8.58 3.50 9.17
N ALA A 177 -7.82 4.45 8.66
CA ALA A 177 -8.35 5.76 8.33
C ALA A 177 -7.57 6.39 7.18
N MET A 178 -8.25 7.25 6.42
CA MET A 178 -7.65 8.01 5.34
C MET A 178 -8.14 9.45 5.37
N GLU A 179 -7.24 10.37 5.03
CA GLU A 179 -7.53 11.78 4.81
C GLU A 179 -7.11 12.14 3.38
N VAL A 180 -8.02 12.73 2.63
CA VAL A 180 -7.82 13.14 1.24
C VAL A 180 -7.99 14.64 1.15
N TYR A 181 -6.91 15.30 0.76
CA TYR A 181 -6.84 16.75 0.64
C TYR A 181 -6.52 17.13 -0.81
N PRO A 182 -7.53 17.38 -1.66
CA PRO A 182 -7.31 17.57 -3.10
C PRO A 182 -6.68 18.93 -3.49
N ARG A 183 -6.35 19.79 -2.51
CA ARG A 183 -5.81 21.14 -2.73
C ARG A 183 -4.88 21.53 -1.60
N GLY A 184 -3.70 22.07 -1.92
CA GLY A 184 -2.69 22.48 -0.92
C GLY A 184 -3.22 23.38 0.21
N GLY A 185 -4.12 24.32 -0.10
CA GLY A 185 -4.65 25.28 0.89
C GLY A 185 -5.56 24.67 1.98
N SER A 186 -6.07 23.46 1.79
CA SER A 186 -6.86 22.74 2.80
C SER A 186 -6.05 21.68 3.54
N VAL A 187 -4.81 21.43 3.11
CA VAL A 187 -3.92 20.45 3.72
C VAL A 187 -3.41 21.00 5.06
N PRO A 188 -3.41 20.22 6.16
CA PRO A 188 -2.74 20.60 7.40
C PRO A 188 -1.23 20.81 7.22
N VAL A 189 -0.63 21.76 7.93
CA VAL A 189 0.80 22.16 7.77
C VAL A 189 1.76 20.96 7.80
N GLN A 190 1.51 19.97 8.65
CA GLN A 190 2.33 18.77 8.76
C GLN A 190 2.29 17.84 7.54
N PHE A 191 1.29 17.98 6.65
CA PHE A 191 1.13 17.19 5.44
C PHE A 191 1.23 18.03 4.16
N GLN A 192 1.56 19.32 4.30
CA GLN A 192 1.73 20.23 3.17
C GLN A 192 3.05 19.97 2.44
N THR A 193 3.01 20.13 1.12
CA THR A 193 4.16 20.07 0.24
C THR A 193 4.14 21.25 -0.74
N LEU A 194 5.31 21.65 -1.23
CA LEU A 194 5.51 22.88 -2.01
C LEU A 194 4.94 22.81 -3.45
N ASP A 195 4.70 21.61 -3.95
CA ASP A 195 4.07 21.32 -5.25
C ASP A 195 2.56 21.60 -5.26
N GLY A 196 1.93 21.67 -4.08
CA GLY A 196 0.53 22.07 -3.88
C GLY A 196 -0.52 21.21 -4.59
N CYS A 197 -0.13 20.00 -5.01
CA CYS A 197 -1.00 19.00 -5.62
C CYS A 197 -2.10 18.47 -4.67
N GLY A 198 -1.93 18.73 -3.37
CA GLY A 198 -2.72 18.10 -2.34
C GLY A 198 -2.03 16.86 -1.77
N SER A 199 -2.69 16.22 -0.81
CA SER A 199 -2.09 15.16 0.00
C SER A 199 -3.08 14.03 0.25
N LEU A 200 -2.54 12.80 0.26
CA LEU A 200 -3.21 11.62 0.78
C LEU A 200 -2.51 11.20 2.07
N VAL A 201 -3.26 11.09 3.16
CA VAL A 201 -2.74 10.65 4.47
C VAL A 201 -3.43 9.34 4.83
N ILE A 202 -2.63 8.33 5.13
CA ILE A 202 -3.08 6.97 5.42
C ILE A 202 -2.64 6.62 6.85
N TRP A 203 -3.58 6.17 7.66
CA TRP A 203 -3.33 5.68 9.01
C TRP A 203 -3.51 4.17 9.05
N THR A 204 -2.45 3.45 9.42
CA THR A 204 -2.43 2.00 9.46
C THR A 204 -2.60 1.46 10.87
N GLY A 205 -2.98 0.18 10.97
CA GLY A 205 -2.99 -0.54 12.24
C GLY A 205 -3.88 -1.79 12.20
N GLY A 206 -3.70 -2.70 13.16
CA GLY A 206 -4.42 -3.97 13.17
C GLY A 206 -5.95 -3.78 13.31
N ARG A 207 -6.70 -4.02 12.24
CA ARG A 207 -8.17 -3.91 12.20
C ARG A 207 -8.84 -4.67 13.34
N ARG A 208 -10.01 -4.20 13.80
CA ARG A 208 -10.80 -5.00 14.75
C ARG A 208 -11.03 -6.38 14.16
N ALA A 209 -10.81 -7.44 14.97
CA ALA A 209 -11.39 -8.73 14.63
C ALA A 209 -12.89 -8.50 14.43
N LYS A 210 -13.46 -9.03 13.33
CA LYS A 210 -14.90 -8.96 13.06
C LYS A 210 -15.65 -9.31 14.34
N TYR A 211 -16.55 -8.43 14.78
CA TYR A 211 -17.39 -8.70 15.93
C TYR A 211 -18.22 -9.95 15.62
N GLU A 212 -17.84 -11.08 16.21
CA GLU A 212 -18.63 -12.29 16.17
C GLU A 212 -19.57 -12.25 17.38
N PRO A 213 -20.89 -12.08 17.19
CA PRO A 213 -21.81 -12.05 18.31
C PRO A 213 -21.69 -13.36 19.09
N PRO A 214 -21.75 -13.32 20.44
CA PRO A 214 -21.64 -14.53 21.25
C PRO A 214 -22.71 -15.53 20.78
N LYS A 215 -22.27 -16.73 20.38
CA LYS A 215 -23.18 -17.83 20.04
C LYS A 215 -24.08 -18.07 21.26
N THR A 216 -25.36 -17.74 21.12
CA THR A 216 -26.37 -18.10 22.12
C THR A 216 -26.39 -19.61 22.21
N LYS A 217 -25.91 -20.17 23.33
CA LYS A 217 -26.13 -21.57 23.65
C LYS A 217 -27.64 -21.78 23.78
N LYS A 218 -28.22 -22.55 22.87
CA LYS A 218 -29.52 -23.20 23.08
C LYS A 218 -29.28 -24.54 23.75
#